data_AF-A0A520JJM0-F1
#
_entry.id   AF-A0A520JJM0-F1
#
_cell.length_a   1.000
_cell.length_b   1.000
_cell.length_c   1.000
_cell.angle_alpha   90.00
_cell.angle_beta   90.00
_cell.angle_gamma   90.00
#
_symmetry.space_group_name_H-M   'P 1'
#
loop_
_entity.id
_entity.type
_entity.pdbx_description
1 polymer ?
#
loop_
_entity_poly.entity_id
_entity_poly.type
_entity_poly.pdbx_seq_one_letter_code
_entity_poly.pdbx_strand_id
1 'polypeptide(L)'
;MSRAFALLTALGSAATFAGVWVATEPAPVVAVPIAPPSAPVDVTPPAPPVRKAVARAITPEPDTHVVREFVAAESNRPRGNARLEASVYYSGCREARAAGVAPLYRGQPGYRQGMDGDDDGVACEPYR
;
A
#
# COMPACT_ATOMS: atom_id res chain seq x y z
N MET A 1 -9.83 40.66 63.94
CA MET A 1 -8.92 41.54 63.18
C MET A 1 -8.12 40.65 62.26
N SER A 2 -8.29 40.82 60.94
CA SER A 2 -7.51 40.27 59.80
C SER A 2 -8.43 39.94 58.62
N ARG A 3 -9.06 40.99 58.09
CA ARG A 3 -9.69 41.02 56.77
C ARG A 3 -8.80 41.89 55.89
N ALA A 4 -7.67 41.38 55.41
CA ALA A 4 -6.72 42.19 54.63
C ALA A 4 -5.73 41.38 53.76
N PHE A 5 -6.12 40.24 53.18
CA PHE A 5 -5.22 39.45 52.33
C PHE A 5 -5.90 38.85 51.09
N ALA A 6 -6.80 39.61 50.44
CA ALA A 6 -7.53 39.14 49.26
C ALA A 6 -7.63 40.14 48.09
N LEU A 7 -6.72 41.12 47.98
CA LEU A 7 -6.80 42.16 46.94
C LEU A 7 -5.44 42.54 46.34
N LEU A 8 -4.65 41.59 45.83
CA LEU A 8 -3.37 41.94 45.18
C LEU A 8 -2.95 41.08 43.97
N THR A 9 -3.86 40.36 43.31
CA THR A 9 -3.55 39.58 42.09
C THR A 9 -4.38 40.01 40.86
N ALA A 10 -4.68 41.30 40.70
CA ALA A 10 -5.62 41.78 39.66
C ALA A 10 -5.08 42.86 38.70
N LEU A 11 -3.76 43.00 38.50
CA LEU A 11 -3.19 44.06 37.63
C LEU A 11 -2.08 43.57 36.67
N GLY A 12 -2.09 42.30 36.25
CA GLY A 12 -1.04 41.74 35.37
C GLY A 12 -1.42 41.48 33.91
N SER A 13 -2.68 41.67 33.49
CA SER A 13 -3.21 41.01 32.28
C SER A 13 -3.50 41.89 31.06
N ALA A 14 -3.08 43.15 30.99
CA ALA A 14 -3.51 44.06 29.92
C ALA A 14 -2.45 44.46 28.88
N ALA A 15 -1.16 44.11 29.02
CA ALA A 15 -0.11 44.67 28.17
C ALA A 15 0.45 43.73 27.07
N THR A 16 0.03 42.46 26.96
CA THR A 16 0.66 41.50 26.05
C THR A 16 -0.01 41.32 24.68
N PHE A 17 -1.09 42.04 24.35
CA PHE A 17 -1.86 41.80 23.11
C PHE A 17 -1.83 42.95 22.08
N ALA A 18 -0.93 43.94 22.21
CA ALA A 18 -0.86 45.09 21.29
C ALA A 18 0.30 45.03 20.27
N GLY A 19 0.92 43.86 20.04
CA GLY A 19 2.13 43.74 19.22
C GLY A 19 2.00 42.99 17.89
N VAL A 20 0.86 42.37 17.57
CA VAL A 20 0.76 41.42 16.43
C VAL A 20 -0.35 41.80 15.45
N TRP A 21 -0.30 43.03 14.95
CA TRP A 21 -0.97 43.38 13.68
C TRP A 21 -0.02 44.17 12.81
N VAL A 22 1.18 43.63 12.56
CA VAL A 22 1.92 44.00 11.36
C VAL A 22 1.13 43.37 10.21
N ALA A 23 0.39 44.21 9.49
CA ALA A 23 -0.21 43.87 8.21
C ALA A 23 0.93 43.47 7.27
N THR A 24 1.22 42.17 7.25
CA THR A 24 2.20 41.59 6.35
C THR A 24 1.47 41.50 5.02
N GLU A 25 1.73 42.45 4.12
CA GLU A 25 1.20 42.36 2.76
C GLU A 25 1.63 41.01 2.17
N PRO A 26 0.69 40.22 1.61
CA PRO A 26 1.05 38.93 1.03
C PRO A 26 2.00 39.20 -0.14
N ALA A 27 3.20 38.62 -0.08
CA ALA A 27 4.15 38.70 -1.17
C ALA A 27 3.49 38.22 -2.48
N PRO A 28 3.79 38.84 -3.63
CA PRO A 28 3.24 38.40 -4.89
C PRO A 28 3.71 36.98 -5.17
N VAL A 29 2.75 36.04 -5.16
CA VAL A 29 3.00 34.66 -5.60
C VAL A 29 3.22 34.67 -7.10
N VAL A 30 4.49 34.66 -7.52
CA VAL A 30 4.85 34.46 -8.92
C VAL A 30 4.44 33.03 -9.28
N ALA A 31 3.44 32.91 -10.15
CA ALA A 31 3.02 31.63 -10.69
C ALA A 31 4.19 31.03 -11.49
N VAL A 32 4.82 30.00 -10.93
CA VAL A 32 5.81 29.21 -11.65
C VAL A 32 5.05 28.42 -12.73
N PRO A 33 5.40 28.56 -14.02
CA PRO A 33 4.76 27.77 -15.07
C PRO A 33 5.07 26.29 -14.83
N ILE A 34 4.04 25.53 -14.47
CA ILE A 34 4.13 24.07 -14.35
C ILE A 34 4.26 23.54 -15.78
N ALA A 35 5.41 22.93 -16.08
CA ALA A 35 5.62 22.26 -17.34
C ALA A 35 4.53 21.19 -17.56
N PRO A 36 3.97 21.07 -18.79
CA PRO A 36 2.97 20.06 -19.08
C PRO A 36 3.54 18.66 -18.83
N PRO A 37 2.71 17.68 -18.43
CA PRO A 37 3.17 16.32 -18.26
C PRO A 37 3.80 15.82 -19.56
N SER A 38 5.04 15.35 -19.47
CA SER A 38 5.71 14.69 -20.59
C SER A 38 4.85 13.51 -21.05
N ALA A 39 4.73 13.35 -22.37
CA ALA A 39 3.94 12.30 -22.99
C ALA A 39 4.25 10.91 -22.38
N PRO A 40 3.26 10.01 -22.31
CA PRO A 40 3.49 8.66 -21.81
C PRO A 40 4.58 8.00 -22.65
N VAL A 41 5.67 7.60 -21.99
CA VAL A 41 6.67 6.75 -22.62
C VAL A 41 6.04 5.38 -22.84
N ASP A 42 5.97 4.97 -24.11
CA ASP A 42 5.49 3.65 -24.52
C ASP A 42 6.51 2.60 -24.05
N VAL A 43 6.28 2.05 -22.87
CA VAL A 43 7.07 0.92 -22.36
C VAL A 43 6.49 -0.35 -22.98
N THR A 44 6.85 -0.61 -24.23
CA THR A 44 6.53 -1.89 -24.89
C THR A 44 7.22 -3.02 -24.12
N PRO A 45 6.48 -3.94 -23.48
CA PRO A 45 7.09 -5.06 -22.78
C PRO A 45 7.85 -5.94 -23.78
N PRO A 46 9.04 -6.48 -23.43
CA PRO A 46 9.75 -7.40 -24.30
C PRO A 46 8.87 -8.63 -24.56
N ALA A 47 8.72 -8.99 -25.83
CA ALA A 47 7.92 -10.14 -26.24
C ALA A 47 8.40 -11.42 -25.52
N PRO A 48 7.49 -12.27 -25.03
CA PRO A 48 7.87 -13.53 -24.39
C PRO A 48 8.65 -14.41 -25.38
N PRO A 49 9.65 -15.19 -24.92
CA PRO A 49 10.39 -16.07 -25.80
C PRO A 49 9.44 -17.13 -26.37
N VAL A 50 9.31 -17.16 -27.69
CA VAL A 50 8.52 -18.17 -28.42
C VAL A 50 9.18 -19.53 -28.19
N ARG A 51 8.61 -20.31 -27.27
CA ARG A 51 9.00 -21.72 -27.08
C ARG A 51 8.53 -22.49 -28.31
N LYS A 52 9.47 -22.99 -29.11
CA LYS A 52 9.16 -23.94 -30.19
C LYS A 52 8.54 -25.18 -29.57
N ALA A 53 7.27 -25.44 -29.86
CA ALA A 53 6.60 -26.68 -29.51
C ALA A 53 7.21 -27.80 -30.35
N VAL A 54 8.08 -28.61 -29.76
CA VAL A 54 8.54 -29.84 -30.38
C VAL A 54 7.45 -30.88 -30.13
N ALA A 55 6.70 -31.22 -31.17
CA ALA A 55 5.75 -32.32 -31.15
C ALA A 55 6.53 -33.62 -30.95
N ARG A 56 6.54 -34.14 -29.71
CA ARG A 56 7.06 -35.47 -29.42
C ARG A 56 5.96 -36.45 -29.76
N ALA A 57 6.21 -37.33 -30.73
CA ALA A 57 5.33 -38.44 -31.02
C ALA A 57 5.19 -39.31 -29.77
N ILE A 58 3.98 -39.41 -29.24
CA ILE A 58 3.62 -40.31 -28.13
C ILE A 58 3.14 -41.60 -28.78
N THR A 59 4.00 -42.61 -28.82
CA THR A 59 3.58 -43.99 -29.01
C THR A 59 2.98 -44.47 -27.68
N PRO A 60 1.73 -44.96 -27.63
CA PRO A 60 1.20 -45.59 -26.43
C PRO A 60 1.72 -47.03 -26.35
N GLU A 61 2.54 -47.32 -25.35
CA GLU A 61 2.93 -48.68 -24.97
C GLU A 61 2.30 -48.99 -23.59
N PRO A 62 1.66 -50.16 -23.39
CA PRO A 62 0.79 -50.38 -22.26
C PRO A 62 1.53 -50.82 -21.01
N ASP A 63 1.18 -50.12 -19.93
CA ASP A 63 1.06 -50.58 -18.55
C ASP A 63 2.27 -51.08 -17.75
N THR A 64 2.16 -50.72 -16.46
CA THR A 64 2.84 -51.27 -15.28
C THR A 64 4.31 -50.86 -15.11
N HIS A 65 4.54 -49.87 -14.25
CA HIS A 65 5.33 -50.01 -13.02
C HIS A 65 5.76 -48.63 -12.46
N VAL A 66 5.46 -48.42 -11.16
CA VAL A 66 6.09 -47.50 -10.21
C VAL A 66 5.83 -45.99 -10.36
N VAL A 67 4.82 -45.49 -9.64
CA VAL A 67 4.85 -44.12 -9.10
C VAL A 67 4.83 -44.17 -7.57
N ARG A 68 5.88 -44.78 -7.00
CA ARG A 68 6.58 -44.09 -5.91
C ARG A 68 7.34 -42.94 -6.57
N GLU A 69 7.38 -41.79 -5.89
CA GLU A 69 8.16 -40.60 -6.30
C GLU A 69 7.41 -39.50 -7.07
N PHE A 70 6.23 -39.10 -6.55
CA PHE A 70 5.70 -37.73 -6.78
C PHE A 70 6.04 -36.79 -5.61
N VAL A 71 7.27 -36.89 -5.09
CA VAL A 71 7.78 -35.90 -4.13
C VAL A 71 8.97 -35.20 -4.79
N ALA A 72 8.91 -33.87 -4.80
CA ALA A 72 10.01 -32.93 -5.07
C ALA A 72 10.17 -32.36 -6.50
N ALA A 73 9.09 -32.03 -7.21
CA ALA A 73 9.14 -31.03 -8.29
C ALA A 73 8.65 -29.62 -7.88
N GLU A 74 8.15 -29.43 -6.65
CA GLU A 74 7.60 -28.15 -6.16
C GLU A 74 8.58 -27.39 -5.24
N SER A 75 9.90 -27.57 -5.40
CA SER A 75 10.90 -26.96 -4.50
C SER A 75 11.83 -25.95 -5.18
N ASN A 76 11.36 -25.29 -6.24
CA ASN A 76 12.10 -24.19 -6.87
C ASN A 76 11.28 -22.91 -7.08
N ARG A 77 10.17 -22.75 -6.36
CA ARG A 77 9.56 -21.42 -6.16
C ARG A 77 10.26 -20.78 -4.96
N PRO A 78 10.64 -19.49 -4.99
CA PRO A 78 11.22 -18.83 -3.84
C PRO A 78 10.15 -18.71 -2.73
N ARG A 79 9.99 -19.79 -1.93
CA ARG A 79 9.10 -19.84 -0.76
C ARG A 79 9.49 -18.81 0.29
N GLY A 80 10.76 -18.37 0.26
CA GLY A 80 11.26 -17.28 1.09
C GLY A 80 10.51 -15.97 0.84
N ASN A 81 10.28 -15.62 -0.43
CA ASN A 81 9.64 -14.35 -0.78
C ASN A 81 8.15 -14.41 -0.40
N ALA A 82 7.43 -15.47 -0.77
CA ALA A 82 6.01 -15.59 -0.42
C ALA A 82 5.74 -15.57 1.10
N ARG A 83 6.67 -16.10 1.91
CA ARG A 83 6.55 -16.05 3.38
C ARG A 83 6.87 -14.67 3.94
N LEU A 84 7.80 -13.93 3.33
CA LEU A 84 8.10 -12.54 3.69
C LEU A 84 6.98 -11.59 3.25
N GLU A 85 6.43 -11.78 2.05
CA GLU A 85 5.26 -11.04 1.57
C GLU A 85 4.04 -11.33 2.49
N ALA A 86 3.83 -12.59 2.88
CA ALA A 86 2.80 -12.95 3.86
C ALA A 86 3.06 -12.41 5.29
N SER A 87 4.27 -11.91 5.58
CA SER A 87 4.58 -11.29 6.88
C SER A 87 4.04 -9.85 6.99
N VAL A 88 3.73 -9.22 5.85
CA VAL A 88 3.10 -7.90 5.84
C VAL A 88 1.72 -8.02 6.46
N TYR A 89 1.49 -7.29 7.55
CA TYR A 89 0.24 -7.32 8.30
C TYR A 89 -0.30 -5.91 8.43
N TYR A 90 -1.46 -5.66 7.84
CA TYR A 90 -2.24 -4.46 8.11
C TYR A 90 -3.12 -4.68 9.34
N SER A 91 -3.67 -3.66 9.99
CA SER A 91 -4.72 -3.81 11.03
C SER A 91 -6.12 -3.86 10.41
N GLY A 92 -6.31 -3.20 9.27
CA GLY A 92 -7.54 -3.28 8.48
C GLY A 92 -7.46 -2.49 7.17
N CYS A 93 -8.59 -2.41 6.46
CA CYS A 93 -8.67 -1.74 5.16
C CYS A 93 -8.34 -0.25 5.19
N ARG A 94 -8.51 0.43 6.33
CA ARG A 94 -8.07 1.82 6.49
C ARG A 94 -6.57 1.95 6.30
N GLU A 95 -5.80 1.06 6.91
CA GLU A 95 -4.33 1.08 6.84
C GLU A 95 -3.85 0.65 5.47
N ALA A 96 -4.43 -0.40 4.89
CA ALA A 96 -4.11 -0.85 3.53
C ALA A 96 -4.38 0.26 2.49
N ARG A 97 -5.48 1.01 2.62
CA ARG A 97 -5.76 2.18 1.77
C ARG A 97 -4.80 3.35 2.03
N ALA A 98 -4.47 3.62 3.28
CA ALA A 98 -3.50 4.67 3.63
C ALA A 98 -2.09 4.36 3.10
N ALA A 99 -1.72 3.07 3.06
CA ALA A 99 -0.50 2.59 2.42
C ALA A 99 -0.58 2.57 0.88
N GLY A 100 -1.75 2.85 0.28
CA GLY A 100 -1.94 2.86 -1.17
C GLY A 100 -1.90 1.48 -1.84
N VAL A 101 -2.03 0.40 -1.07
CA VAL A 101 -1.97 -0.98 -1.58
C VAL A 101 -3.35 -1.60 -1.84
N ALA A 102 -4.43 -0.91 -1.46
CA ALA A 102 -5.79 -1.36 -1.75
C ALA A 102 -6.17 -1.08 -3.22
N PRO A 103 -6.90 -1.98 -3.90
CA PRO A 103 -7.51 -3.23 -3.41
C PRO A 103 -6.49 -4.37 -3.22
N LEU A 104 -6.66 -5.16 -2.16
CA LEU A 104 -5.80 -6.30 -1.86
C LEU A 104 -6.42 -7.58 -2.45
N TYR A 105 -5.63 -8.37 -3.18
CA TYR A 105 -6.09 -9.61 -3.81
C TYR A 105 -5.60 -10.83 -3.05
N ARG A 106 -6.36 -11.93 -3.13
CA ARG A 106 -5.98 -13.23 -2.57
C ARG A 106 -4.56 -13.63 -2.98
N GLY A 107 -3.69 -13.90 -2.01
CA GLY A 107 -2.28 -14.24 -2.23
C GLY A 107 -1.31 -13.06 -2.27
N GLN A 108 -1.81 -11.82 -2.22
CA GLN A 108 -0.95 -10.65 -2.01
C GLN A 108 -0.49 -10.52 -0.55
N PRO A 109 0.69 -9.91 -0.32
CA PRO A 109 1.12 -9.50 1.01
C PRO A 109 0.02 -8.73 1.75
N GLY A 110 -0.25 -9.11 2.99
CA GLY A 110 -1.26 -8.45 3.82
C GLY A 110 -2.72 -8.72 3.46
N TYR A 111 -3.04 -9.49 2.42
CA TYR A 111 -4.40 -9.99 2.22
C TYR A 111 -4.78 -10.96 3.35
N ARG A 112 -6.02 -10.84 3.83
CA ARG A 112 -6.61 -11.81 4.75
C ARG A 112 -8.13 -11.81 4.59
N GLN A 113 -8.69 -12.99 4.78
CA GLN A 113 -10.11 -13.25 4.59
C GLN A 113 -11.01 -12.37 5.47
N GLY A 114 -10.59 -12.05 6.70
CA GLY A 114 -11.35 -11.14 7.57
C GLY A 114 -11.43 -9.67 7.10
N MET A 115 -10.74 -9.30 6.01
CA MET A 115 -10.88 -7.98 5.36
C MET A 115 -11.73 -8.01 4.08
N ASP A 116 -12.10 -9.20 3.65
CA ASP A 116 -12.88 -9.51 2.46
C ASP A 116 -14.28 -9.89 2.97
N GLY A 117 -15.19 -8.92 2.97
CA GLY A 117 -16.48 -9.07 3.66
C GLY A 117 -17.46 -9.99 2.94
N ASP A 118 -17.28 -10.13 1.63
CA ASP A 118 -18.09 -10.92 0.71
C ASP A 118 -17.35 -12.16 0.17
N ASP A 119 -16.10 -12.38 0.59
CA ASP A 119 -15.27 -13.55 0.29
C ASP A 119 -14.98 -13.73 -1.21
N ASP A 120 -15.05 -12.67 -2.01
CA ASP A 120 -14.88 -12.72 -3.46
C ASP A 120 -13.40 -12.82 -3.87
N GLY A 121 -12.48 -12.53 -2.94
CA GLY A 121 -11.04 -12.55 -3.12
C GLY A 121 -10.41 -11.16 -3.25
N VAL A 122 -11.19 -10.11 -3.10
CA VAL A 122 -10.79 -8.71 -3.17
C VAL A 122 -11.10 -8.03 -1.83
N ALA A 123 -10.07 -7.91 -1.00
CA ALA A 123 -10.18 -7.14 0.24
C ALA A 123 -10.06 -5.64 -0.04
N CYS A 124 -10.77 -4.86 0.79
CA CYS A 124 -10.62 -3.40 0.87
C CYS A 124 -11.00 -2.62 -0.39
N GLU A 125 -11.98 -3.12 -1.13
CA GLU A 125 -12.57 -2.43 -2.27
C GLU A 125 -13.03 -0.99 -1.95
N PRO A 126 -12.98 -0.08 -2.94
CA PRO A 126 -13.60 1.23 -2.81
C PRO A 126 -15.13 1.07 -2.78
N TYR A 127 -15.79 1.74 -1.83
CA TYR A 127 -17.25 1.78 -1.76
C TYR A 127 -17.81 2.30 -3.09
N ARG A 128 -18.69 1.52 -3.73
CA ARG A 128 -19.46 1.93 -4.91
C ARG A 128 -20.88 2.28 -4.54
#